data_AF-A0A7C5HV71-F1
#
_entry.id   AF-A0A7C5HV71-F1
#
_cell.length_a   1.000
_cell.length_b   1.000
_cell.length_c   1.000
_cell.angle_alpha   90.00
_cell.angle_beta   90.00
_cell.angle_gamma   90.00
#
_symmetry.space_group_name_H-M   'P 1'
#
loop_
_entity.id
_entity.type
_entity.pdbx_description
1 polymer ?
#
loop_
_entity_poly.entity_id
_entity_poly.type
_entity_poly.pdbx_seq_one_letter_code
_entity_poly.pdbx_strand_id
1 'polypeptide(L)'
;MTYGQLFLILLAMVLFSTIYLTTYNSLFDQADLAYKGMYLLNGQKIIDKYFQEIEANILGDLLSFDAIQSTYNGRSDSLTVSDLVYHLNITTTPCTVNGVDTTTVTPEFIRIDMSMWAIRPDGDTLWIGMPQHPISKVFVDLYY
;
A
#
# COMPACT_ATOMS: atom_id res chain seq x y z
N MET A 1 -28.74 -52.39 -14.88
CA MET A 1 -27.47 -51.93 -14.28
C MET A 1 -27.13 -52.87 -13.15
N THR A 2 -25.91 -53.40 -13.12
CA THR A 2 -25.44 -54.20 -11.98
C THR A 2 -25.01 -53.27 -10.85
N TYR A 3 -25.21 -53.68 -9.59
CA TYR A 3 -24.89 -52.87 -8.41
C TYR A 3 -23.44 -52.31 -8.42
N GLY A 4 -22.48 -53.04 -8.99
CA GLY A 4 -21.09 -52.57 -9.14
C GLY A 4 -20.91 -51.40 -10.12
N GLN A 5 -21.71 -51.32 -11.19
CA GLN A 5 -21.68 -50.18 -12.12
C GLN A 5 -22.23 -48.92 -11.45
N LEU A 6 -23.27 -49.08 -10.63
CA LEU A 6 -23.90 -47.97 -9.91
C LEU A 6 -22.98 -47.40 -8.83
N PHE A 7 -22.24 -48.25 -8.13
CA PHE A 7 -21.21 -47.84 -7.17
C PHE A 7 -20.05 -47.07 -7.82
N LEU A 8 -19.54 -47.55 -8.97
CA LEU A 8 -18.46 -46.87 -9.70
C LEU A 8 -18.88 -45.48 -10.19
N ILE A 9 -20.12 -45.32 -10.66
CA ILE A 9 -20.65 -44.02 -11.09
C ILE A 9 -20.75 -43.06 -9.90
N LEU A 10 -21.20 -43.54 -8.74
CA LEU A 10 -21.33 -42.73 -7.53
C LEU A 10 -19.96 -42.27 -6.99
N LEU A 11 -18.97 -43.17 -6.97
CA LEU A 11 -17.59 -42.84 -6.64
C LEU A 11 -17.00 -41.81 -7.61
N ALA A 12 -17.21 -41.99 -8.92
CA ALA A 12 -16.74 -41.05 -9.94
C ALA A 12 -17.39 -39.66 -9.77
N MET A 13 -18.69 -39.59 -9.48
CA MET A 13 -19.37 -38.32 -9.21
C MET A 13 -18.84 -37.62 -7.96
N VAL A 14 -18.57 -38.36 -6.88
CA VAL A 14 -18.00 -37.77 -5.65
C VAL A 14 -16.59 -37.26 -5.92
N LEU A 15 -15.73 -38.05 -6.56
CA LEU A 15 -14.36 -37.67 -6.90
C LEU A 15 -14.31 -36.48 -7.85
N PHE A 16 -15.18 -36.45 -8.86
CA PHE A 16 -15.27 -35.32 -9.77
C PHE A 16 -15.74 -34.05 -9.05
N SER A 17 -16.71 -34.17 -8.15
CA SER A 17 -17.24 -33.03 -7.41
C SER A 17 -16.22 -32.44 -6.43
N THR A 18 -15.42 -33.29 -5.77
CA THR A 18 -14.36 -32.82 -4.86
C THR A 18 -13.24 -32.13 -5.63
N ILE A 19 -12.76 -32.73 -6.74
CA ILE A 19 -11.74 -32.10 -7.59
C ILE A 19 -12.25 -30.76 -8.12
N TYR A 20 -13.47 -30.73 -8.65
CA TYR A 20 -14.08 -29.52 -9.19
C TYR A 20 -14.19 -28.41 -8.13
N LEU A 21 -14.66 -28.74 -6.93
CA LEU A 21 -14.78 -27.77 -5.84
C LEU A 21 -13.42 -27.24 -5.39
N THR A 22 -12.40 -28.11 -5.27
CA THR A 22 -11.04 -27.70 -4.91
C THR A 22 -10.43 -26.79 -5.97
N THR A 23 -10.58 -27.11 -7.25
CA THR A 23 -10.09 -26.25 -8.35
C THR A 23 -10.79 -24.90 -8.34
N TYR A 24 -12.11 -24.90 -8.16
CA TYR A 24 -12.90 -23.66 -8.07
C TYR A 24 -12.38 -22.77 -6.93
N ASN A 25 -12.31 -23.29 -5.71
CA ASN A 25 -11.83 -22.50 -4.57
C ASN A 25 -10.41 -21.96 -4.79
N SER A 26 -9.50 -22.78 -5.34
CA SER A 26 -8.14 -22.33 -5.63
C SER A 26 -8.07 -21.19 -6.65
N LEU A 27 -8.93 -21.21 -7.69
CA LEU A 27 -9.00 -20.14 -8.67
C LEU A 27 -9.55 -18.84 -8.05
N PHE A 28 -10.54 -18.95 -7.17
CA PHE A 28 -11.07 -17.79 -6.44
C PHE A 28 -10.03 -17.17 -5.51
N ASP A 29 -9.30 -17.98 -4.74
CA ASP A 29 -8.25 -17.51 -3.85
C ASP A 29 -7.12 -16.82 -4.64
N GLN A 30 -6.73 -17.39 -5.79
CA GLN A 30 -5.72 -16.78 -6.67
C GLN A 30 -6.20 -15.45 -7.26
N ALA A 31 -7.46 -15.36 -7.67
CA ALA A 31 -8.03 -14.13 -8.19
C ALA A 31 -8.07 -13.03 -7.11
N ASP A 32 -8.51 -13.35 -5.90
CA ASP A 32 -8.52 -12.41 -4.77
C ASP A 32 -7.11 -11.91 -4.43
N LEU A 33 -6.11 -12.80 -4.41
CA LEU A 33 -4.73 -12.43 -4.17
C LEU A 33 -4.17 -11.51 -5.27
N ALA A 34 -4.52 -11.77 -6.54
CA ALA A 34 -4.14 -10.92 -7.65
C ALA A 34 -4.76 -9.50 -7.55
N TYR A 35 -6.05 -9.42 -7.19
CA TYR A 35 -6.72 -8.13 -6.98
C TYR A 35 -6.12 -7.35 -5.80
N LYS A 36 -5.83 -8.02 -4.67
CA LYS A 36 -5.14 -7.42 -3.52
C LYS A 36 -3.77 -6.88 -3.94
N GLY A 37 -2.99 -7.66 -4.69
CA GLY A 37 -1.70 -7.23 -5.22
C GLY A 37 -1.80 -6.01 -6.13
N MET A 38 -2.81 -5.97 -7.02
CA MET A 38 -3.06 -4.82 -7.88
C MET A 38 -3.36 -3.55 -7.07
N TYR A 39 -4.23 -3.64 -6.06
CA TYR A 39 -4.56 -2.48 -5.22
C TYR A 39 -3.37 -1.97 -4.40
N LEU A 40 -2.54 -2.88 -3.88
CA LEU A 40 -1.29 -2.55 -3.18
C LEU A 40 -0.30 -1.85 -4.12
N LEU A 41 -0.11 -2.36 -5.34
CA LEU A 41 0.77 -1.76 -6.33
C LEU A 41 0.31 -0.36 -6.76
N ASN A 42 -1.00 -0.18 -6.95
CA ASN A 42 -1.58 1.14 -7.23
C ASN A 42 -1.31 2.10 -6.08
N GLY A 43 -1.53 1.65 -4.84
CA GLY A 43 -1.18 2.41 -3.65
C GLY A 43 0.29 2.81 -3.62
N GLN A 44 1.20 1.85 -3.80
CA GLN A 44 2.63 2.14 -3.80
C GLN A 44 3.02 3.20 -4.85
N LYS A 45 2.47 3.11 -6.07
CA LYS A 45 2.70 4.12 -7.11
C LYS A 45 2.19 5.51 -6.74
N ILE A 46 1.07 5.59 -6.02
CA ILE A 46 0.54 6.88 -5.53
C ILE A 46 1.53 7.47 -4.52
N ILE A 47 2.00 6.68 -3.54
CA ILE A 47 3.01 7.14 -2.58
C ILE A 47 4.29 7.58 -3.28
N ASP A 48 4.80 6.79 -4.24
CA ASP A 48 6.00 7.13 -5.00
C ASP A 48 5.84 8.46 -5.75
N LYS A 49 4.66 8.74 -6.31
CA LYS A 49 4.34 10.02 -6.93
C LYS A 49 4.50 11.18 -5.93
N TYR A 50 3.95 11.05 -4.72
CA TYR A 50 4.08 12.08 -3.69
C TYR A 50 5.54 12.28 -3.24
N PHE A 51 6.31 11.20 -3.10
CA PHE A 51 7.74 11.33 -2.81
C PHE A 51 8.50 12.07 -3.91
N GLN A 52 8.21 11.76 -5.18
CA GLN A 52 8.83 12.45 -6.31
C GLN A 52 8.42 13.92 -6.40
N GLU A 53 7.17 14.25 -6.09
CA GLU A 53 6.70 15.64 -6.04
C GLU A 53 7.42 16.43 -4.96
N ILE A 54 7.57 15.88 -3.76
CA ILE A 54 8.33 16.52 -2.67
C ILE A 54 9.79 16.70 -3.08
N GLU A 55 10.42 15.66 -3.64
CA GLU A 55 11.81 15.72 -4.11
C GLU A 55 12.01 16.80 -5.18
N ALA A 56 11.10 16.87 -6.15
CA ALA A 56 11.14 17.88 -7.21
C ALA A 56 10.95 19.30 -6.66
N ASN A 57 10.08 19.49 -5.66
CA ASN A 57 9.86 20.80 -5.04
C ASN A 57 11.09 21.29 -4.26
N ILE A 58 11.82 20.38 -3.62
CA ILE A 58 13.08 20.68 -2.91
C ILE A 58 14.20 21.00 -3.91
N LEU A 59 14.39 20.14 -4.91
CA LEU A 59 15.44 20.32 -5.92
C LEU A 59 15.19 21.53 -6.82
N GLY A 60 13.94 21.85 -7.09
CA GLY A 60 13.52 22.99 -7.90
C GLY A 60 13.54 24.32 -7.14
N ASP A 61 13.94 24.34 -5.87
CA ASP A 61 13.95 25.53 -4.99
C ASP A 61 12.57 26.24 -4.93
N LEU A 62 11.49 25.47 -5.13
CA LEU A 62 10.12 25.94 -5.02
C LEU A 62 9.65 25.94 -3.56
N LEU A 63 10.27 25.07 -2.75
CA LEU A 63 10.02 24.94 -1.33
C LEU A 63 11.36 24.84 -0.60
N SER A 64 11.60 25.75 0.35
CA SER A 64 12.74 25.65 1.26
C SER A 64 12.67 24.37 2.08
N PHE A 65 13.82 23.74 2.34
CA PHE A 65 13.92 22.50 3.11
C PHE A 65 13.28 22.63 4.50
N ASP A 66 13.48 23.75 5.18
CA ASP A 66 12.87 24.05 6.48
C ASP A 66 11.33 24.12 6.42
N ALA A 67 10.77 24.47 5.26
CA ALA A 67 9.32 24.56 5.06
C ALA A 67 8.65 23.20 4.80
N ILE A 68 9.41 22.11 4.59
CA ILE A 68 8.84 20.77 4.39
C ILE A 68 7.99 20.38 5.59
N GLN A 69 8.50 20.60 6.81
CA GLN A 69 7.82 20.18 8.02
C GLN A 69 6.51 20.95 8.22
N SER A 70 6.50 22.26 7.99
CA SER A 70 5.28 23.06 8.12
C SER A 70 4.26 22.78 7.00
N THR A 71 4.71 22.36 5.83
CA THR A 71 3.85 22.15 4.65
C THR A 71 3.23 20.76 4.61
N TYR A 72 3.97 19.72 4.98
CA TYR A 72 3.54 18.32 4.79
C TYR A 72 3.18 17.59 6.10
N ASN A 73 3.56 18.10 7.27
CA ASN A 73 3.27 17.39 8.51
C ASN A 73 1.77 17.34 8.81
N GLY A 74 1.24 16.13 9.01
CA GLY A 74 -0.18 15.92 9.29
C GLY A 74 -1.09 16.15 8.08
N ARG A 75 -0.52 16.28 6.88
CA ARG A 75 -1.31 16.45 5.66
C ARG A 75 -2.03 15.14 5.34
N SER A 76 -3.31 15.26 5.02
CA SER A 76 -4.12 14.15 4.50
C SER A 76 -4.64 14.51 3.12
N ASP A 77 -4.71 13.50 2.24
CA ASP A 77 -5.20 13.66 0.87
C ASP A 77 -5.98 12.41 0.45
N SER A 78 -6.76 12.51 -0.62
CA SER A 78 -7.50 11.38 -1.17
C SER A 78 -7.45 11.38 -2.69
N LEU A 79 -7.19 10.22 -3.28
CA LEU A 79 -7.14 10.03 -4.72
C LEU A 79 -8.01 8.86 -5.13
N THR A 80 -8.78 9.02 -6.20
CA THR A 80 -9.56 7.93 -6.78
C THR A 80 -8.81 7.30 -7.94
N VAL A 81 -8.60 5.98 -7.90
CA VAL A 81 -8.00 5.19 -8.98
C VAL A 81 -8.84 3.94 -9.21
N SER A 82 -9.31 3.74 -10.43
CA SER A 82 -10.13 2.57 -10.81
C SER A 82 -11.32 2.34 -9.87
N ASP A 83 -12.10 3.40 -9.63
CA ASP A 83 -13.28 3.41 -8.75
C ASP A 83 -13.02 3.09 -7.27
N LEU A 84 -11.75 3.06 -6.86
CA LEU A 84 -11.34 2.91 -5.46
C LEU A 84 -10.75 4.22 -4.94
N VAL A 85 -11.23 4.67 -3.77
CA VAL A 85 -10.69 5.85 -3.09
C VAL A 85 -9.56 5.44 -2.16
N TYR A 86 -8.39 6.01 -2.38
CA TYR A 86 -7.21 5.86 -1.57
C TYR A 86 -7.03 7.10 -0.69
N HIS A 87 -6.90 6.89 0.61
CA HIS A 87 -6.70 7.95 1.60
C HIS A 87 -5.26 7.93 2.09
N LEU A 88 -4.53 9.00 1.84
CA LEU A 88 -3.13 9.18 2.19
C LEU A 88 -3.00 10.06 3.44
N ASN A 89 -2.10 9.70 4.34
CA ASN A 89 -1.65 10.52 5.45
C ASN A 89 -0.13 10.66 5.37
N ILE A 90 0.35 11.89 5.54
CA ILE A 90 1.76 12.26 5.50
C ILE A 90 2.13 12.85 6.85
N THR A 91 3.23 12.36 7.42
CA THR A 91 3.85 12.90 8.63
C THR A 91 5.32 13.13 8.37
N THR A 92 5.87 14.20 8.94
CA THR A 92 7.28 14.54 8.74
C THR A 92 7.95 14.71 10.08
N THR A 93 9.11 14.08 10.24
CA THR A 93 9.85 14.06 11.49
C THR A 93 11.31 14.43 11.22
N PRO A 94 11.86 15.44 11.92
CA PRO A 94 13.30 15.70 11.93
C PRO A 94 14.05 14.44 12.32
N CYS A 95 15.08 14.07 11.57
CA CYS A 95 15.86 12.87 11.87
C CYS A 95 17.37 13.09 11.73
N THR A 96 18.13 12.07 12.12
CA THR A 96 19.56 11.94 11.80
C THR A 96 19.75 11.27 10.45
N VAL A 97 21.00 11.20 9.96
CA VAL A 97 21.37 10.45 8.74
C VAL A 97 20.92 8.98 8.76
N ASN A 98 20.82 8.39 9.95
CA ASN A 98 20.38 7.00 10.13
C ASN A 98 18.85 6.87 10.29
N GLY A 99 18.10 7.95 10.11
CA GLY A 99 16.64 7.97 10.23
C GLY A 99 16.11 7.91 11.67
N VAL A 100 16.96 8.13 12.68
CA VAL A 100 16.53 8.22 14.09
C VAL A 100 16.00 9.63 14.36
N ASP A 101 14.84 9.72 15.01
CA ASP A 101 14.18 10.99 15.34
C ASP A 101 15.12 11.91 16.13
N THR A 102 15.08 13.20 15.81
CA THR A 102 15.79 14.25 16.53
C THR A 102 14.85 15.40 16.89
N THR A 103 15.27 16.23 17.85
CA THR A 103 14.56 17.45 18.26
C THR A 103 15.25 18.71 17.75
N THR A 104 16.24 18.57 16.85
CA THR A 104 16.94 19.70 16.24
C THR A 104 15.96 20.62 15.51
N VAL A 105 16.01 21.92 15.82
CA VAL A 105 15.08 22.93 15.28
C VAL A 105 15.31 23.19 13.79
N THR A 106 16.55 23.05 13.31
CA THR A 106 16.96 23.12 11.90
C THR A 106 17.64 21.81 11.52
N PRO A 107 16.87 20.76 11.19
CA PRO A 107 17.44 19.46 10.92
C PRO A 107 18.04 19.40 9.51
N GLU A 108 19.26 18.91 9.39
CA GLU A 108 19.89 18.59 8.10
C GLU A 108 19.17 17.44 7.37
N PHE A 109 18.41 16.61 8.11
CA PHE A 109 17.66 15.48 7.57
C PHE A 109 16.21 15.47 8.05
N ILE A 110 15.27 15.22 7.15
CA ILE A 110 13.85 15.08 7.45
C ILE A 110 13.36 13.73 6.93
N ARG A 111 12.78 12.92 7.81
CA ARG A 111 12.07 11.70 7.42
C ARG A 111 10.62 12.05 7.11
N ILE A 112 10.15 11.60 5.96
CA ILE A 112 8.75 11.69 5.55
C ILE A 112 8.17 10.30 5.58
N ASP A 113 7.13 10.15 6.41
CA ASP A 113 6.42 8.92 6.69
C ASP A 113 5.04 9.02 6.04
N MET A 114 4.73 8.10 5.13
CA MET A 114 3.44 8.04 4.44
C MET A 114 2.71 6.74 4.78
N SER A 115 1.44 6.86 5.15
CA SER A 115 0.54 5.73 5.33
C SER A 115 -0.71 5.94 4.50
N MET A 116 -1.27 4.86 3.98
CA MET A 116 -2.44 4.93 3.14
C MET A 116 -3.38 3.78 3.38
N TRP A 117 -4.66 4.04 3.19
CA TRP A 117 -5.69 3.01 3.28
C TRP A 117 -6.74 3.19 2.19
N ALA A 118 -7.39 2.10 1.82
CA ALA A 118 -8.50 2.08 0.87
C ALA A 118 -9.53 1.05 1.32
N ILE A 119 -10.82 1.37 1.17
CA ILE A 119 -11.92 0.44 1.48
C ILE A 119 -12.28 -0.30 0.20
N ARG A 120 -12.00 -1.61 0.17
CA ARG A 120 -12.29 -2.47 -0.97
C ARG A 120 -13.81 -2.70 -1.12
N PRO A 121 -14.30 -3.10 -2.31
CA PRO A 121 -15.72 -3.36 -2.53
C PRO A 121 -16.34 -4.45 -1.63
N ASP A 122 -15.52 -5.34 -1.07
CA ASP A 122 -15.91 -6.36 -0.10
C ASP A 122 -16.07 -5.82 1.33
N GLY A 123 -15.80 -4.53 1.55
CA GLY A 123 -15.91 -3.84 2.84
C GLY A 123 -14.65 -3.93 3.71
N ASP A 124 -13.60 -4.62 3.25
CA ASP A 124 -12.34 -4.74 3.98
C ASP A 124 -11.41 -3.56 3.70
N THR A 125 -10.61 -3.18 4.70
CA THR A 125 -9.66 -2.06 4.58
C THR A 125 -8.29 -2.57 4.20
N LEU A 126 -7.83 -2.18 3.01
CA LEU A 126 -6.47 -2.42 2.56
C LEU A 126 -5.55 -1.31 3.08
N TRP A 127 -4.49 -1.67 3.78
CA TRP A 127 -3.45 -0.74 4.25
C TRP A 127 -2.20 -0.83 3.37
N ILE A 128 -1.70 0.33 2.94
CA ILE A 128 -0.44 0.50 2.20
C ILE A 128 0.45 1.40 3.06
N GLY A 129 1.38 0.80 3.80
CA GLY A 129 2.03 1.44 4.93
C GLY A 129 1.06 1.55 6.12
N MET A 130 1.39 0.89 7.22
CA MET A 130 0.56 0.96 8.43
C MET A 130 0.89 2.23 9.21
N PRO A 131 -0.02 2.77 10.04
CA PRO A 131 0.30 3.90 10.91
C PRO A 131 1.54 3.66 11.79
N GLN A 132 1.79 2.40 12.20
CA GLN A 132 2.96 1.99 12.98
C GLN A 132 4.18 1.62 12.12
N HIS A 133 3.96 1.31 10.84
CA HIS A 133 5.00 0.93 9.87
C HIS A 133 4.74 1.64 8.54
N PRO A 134 4.88 2.98 8.52
CA PRO A 134 4.65 3.76 7.31
C PRO A 134 5.73 3.47 6.27
N ILE A 135 5.45 3.84 5.02
CA ILE A 135 6.49 3.90 4.00
C ILE A 135 7.26 5.20 4.22
N SER A 136 8.54 5.06 4.53
CA SER A 136 9.38 6.18 4.97
C SER A 136 10.49 6.47 3.96
N LYS A 137 10.79 7.76 3.73
CA LYS A 137 11.97 8.21 2.99
C LYS A 137 12.64 9.35 3.75
N VAL A 138 13.98 9.32 3.83
CA VAL A 138 14.78 10.38 4.43
C VAL A 138 15.26 11.32 3.32
N PHE A 139 15.03 12.61 3.52
CA PHE A 139 15.54 13.69 2.69
C PHE A 139 16.66 14.42 3.44
N VAL A 140 17.60 14.98 2.69
CA VAL A 140 18.74 15.73 3.21
C VAL A 140 18.74 17.12 2.59
N ASP A 141 19.12 18.13 3.37
CA ASP A 141 19.38 19.45 2.83
C ASP A 141 20.70 19.43 2.03
N LEU A 142 20.61 19.77 0.74
CA LEU A 142 21.77 19.79 -0.15
C LEU A 142 22.52 21.13 -0.11
N TYR A 143 21.98 22.14 0.56
CA TYR A 143 22.50 23.51 0.57
C TYR A 143 23.18 23.89 1.89
N TYR A 144 23.38 22.93 2.79
CA TYR A 144 24.15 23.08 4.03
C TYR A 144 25.66 22.89 3.83
#